data_AF-A0A180GFI3-F1
#
_entry.id   AF-A0A180GFI3-F1
#
_cell.length_a   1.000
_cell.length_b   1.000
_cell.length_c   1.000
_cell.angle_alpha   90.00
_cell.angle_beta   90.00
_cell.angle_gamma   90.00
#
_symmetry.space_group_name_H-M   'P 1'
#
loop_
_entity.id
_entity.type
_entity.pdbx_description
1 polymer ?
#
loop_
_entity_poly.entity_id
_entity_poly.type
_entity_poly.pdbx_seq_one_letter_code
_entity_poly.pdbx_strand_id
1 'polypeptide(L)'
;MTSWRYVRSRHLIKPTRHSNVSPLSYLSRAWASQSSVRCFSSSTSTHSDPIEKGPEDFIASLRADLKNSMKIKDLTQRDAIKSLLGDLQNSEHNKTRQTHEKLLNAAIKRRLEAAKISLESNPPRIELNQQNLQEVEILKKYMRFFSSSNSAQNSNEEALLKTVNDCIQRLGLSPDANPQQRQSSLGKLIKSVKDNVDNTIDGKDIANAARKALRIC
;
A
#
# COMPACT_ATOMS: atom_id res chain seq x y z
N MET A 1 62.42 -40.02 19.03
CA MET A 1 63.21 -38.77 19.11
C MET A 1 62.43 -37.77 18.25
N THR A 2 61.73 -36.73 18.70
CA THR A 2 61.85 -35.70 19.75
C THR A 2 60.42 -35.29 20.17
N SER A 3 60.05 -35.36 21.45
CA SER A 3 60.10 -34.29 22.47
C SER A 3 59.12 -33.10 22.28
N TRP A 4 57.97 -33.19 22.98
CA TRP A 4 57.28 -32.18 23.80
C TRP A 4 57.50 -30.67 23.53
N ARG A 5 56.41 -29.89 23.47
CA ARG A 5 55.90 -29.07 24.60
C ARG A 5 54.70 -28.18 24.21
N TYR A 6 53.65 -28.33 25.00
CA TYR A 6 52.58 -27.37 25.26
C TYR A 6 53.17 -26.00 25.68
N VAL A 7 52.67 -24.89 25.12
CA VAL A 7 52.74 -23.58 25.77
C VAL A 7 51.39 -22.87 25.67
N ARG A 8 50.84 -22.63 26.85
CA ARG A 8 49.63 -21.90 27.19
C ARG A 8 50.03 -20.44 27.34
N SER A 9 49.36 -19.50 26.68
CA SER A 9 49.51 -18.08 27.01
C SER A 9 48.14 -17.42 27.13
N ARG A 10 47.77 -17.14 28.39
CA ARG A 10 46.65 -16.28 28.78
C ARG A 10 47.25 -14.92 29.07
N HIS A 11 46.69 -13.86 28.49
CA HIS A 11 46.98 -12.50 28.91
C HIS A 11 45.75 -11.96 29.63
N LEU A 12 45.91 -11.75 30.94
CA LEU A 12 44.98 -11.02 31.79
C LEU A 12 44.95 -9.56 31.35
N ILE A 13 43.76 -9.05 31.01
CA ILE A 13 43.50 -7.61 31.01
C ILE A 13 42.85 -7.28 32.35
N LYS A 14 43.59 -6.57 33.20
CA LYS A 14 43.13 -6.00 34.46
C LYS A 14 42.28 -4.76 34.17
N PRO A 15 41.11 -4.58 34.81
CA PRO A 15 40.40 -3.30 34.82
C PRO A 15 40.90 -2.41 35.96
N THR A 16 41.35 -1.21 35.63
CA THR A 16 41.76 -0.18 36.60
C THR A 16 40.53 0.56 37.12
N ARG A 17 40.23 0.42 38.41
CA ARG A 17 39.31 1.28 39.15
C ARG A 17 40.01 2.59 39.51
N HIS A 18 39.40 3.73 39.22
CA HIS A 18 39.56 4.93 40.02
C HIS A 18 38.19 5.51 40.34
N SER A 19 37.82 5.41 41.60
CA SER A 19 36.77 6.15 42.29
C SER A 19 37.25 7.59 42.52
N ASN A 20 36.37 8.56 42.33
CA ASN A 20 36.35 9.72 43.23
C ASN A 20 34.91 10.16 43.49
N VAL A 21 34.68 10.35 44.79
CA VAL A 21 33.41 10.58 45.47
C VAL A 21 33.26 12.08 45.68
N SER A 22 32.04 12.60 45.61
CA SER A 22 31.47 13.40 46.70
C SER A 22 29.97 13.66 46.48
N PRO A 23 29.13 13.36 47.49
CA PRO A 23 27.71 13.73 47.56
C PRO A 23 27.56 15.07 48.29
N LEU A 24 26.49 15.83 48.02
CA LEU A 24 25.94 16.79 48.99
C LEU A 24 24.49 17.11 48.67
N SER A 25 23.80 17.49 49.73
CA SER A 25 22.39 17.31 50.05
C SER A 25 21.47 18.48 49.66
N TYR A 26 20.20 18.11 49.45
CA TYR A 26 18.95 18.83 49.74
C TYR A 26 18.97 20.36 49.83
N LEU A 27 18.16 20.99 48.98
CA LEU A 27 17.33 22.15 49.34
C LEU A 27 16.04 22.15 48.51
N SER A 28 14.93 21.96 49.21
CA SER A 28 13.55 22.10 48.70
C SER A 28 13.28 23.52 48.22
N ARG A 29 12.51 23.65 47.13
CA ARG A 29 11.66 24.82 46.92
C ARG A 29 10.36 24.41 46.22
N ALA A 30 9.32 24.32 47.02
CA ALA A 30 7.93 24.16 46.60
C ALA A 30 7.43 25.49 46.05
N TRP A 31 7.12 25.55 44.76
CA TRP A 31 6.25 26.57 44.18
C TRP A 31 5.10 25.85 43.46
N ALA A 32 3.93 25.90 44.08
CA ALA A 32 2.67 25.65 43.42
C ALA A 32 2.50 26.70 42.31
N SER A 33 2.20 26.28 41.08
CA SER A 33 1.44 27.11 40.16
C SER A 33 0.84 26.29 39.02
N GLN A 34 -0.46 26.06 39.17
CA GLN A 34 -1.49 26.09 38.13
C GLN A 34 -1.33 25.16 36.92
N SER A 35 -2.22 24.16 36.91
CA SER A 35 -2.72 23.50 35.71
C SER A 35 -2.98 24.51 34.59
N SER A 36 -2.31 24.32 33.46
CA SER A 36 -2.82 24.79 32.17
C SER A 36 -3.03 23.57 31.29
N VAL A 37 -4.19 22.95 31.49
CA VAL A 37 -4.77 22.00 30.56
C VAL A 37 -5.04 22.79 29.28
N ARG A 38 -4.08 22.83 28.36
CA ARG A 38 -4.35 23.29 27.00
C ARG A 38 -5.12 22.19 26.31
N CYS A 39 -6.43 22.23 26.51
CA CYS A 39 -7.41 21.65 25.61
C CYS A 39 -7.13 22.21 24.21
N PHE A 40 -6.42 21.46 23.37
CA PHE A 40 -6.57 21.62 21.95
C PHE A 40 -7.97 21.11 21.63
N SER A 41 -8.90 22.06 21.47
CA SER A 41 -10.25 21.82 21.00
C SER A 41 -10.18 21.08 19.68
N SER A 42 -10.48 19.78 19.74
CA SER A 42 -10.89 19.01 18.57
C SER A 42 -12.21 19.57 18.10
N SER A 43 -12.18 20.37 17.04
CA SER A 43 -13.37 20.63 16.23
C SER A 43 -13.78 19.31 15.60
N THR A 44 -14.75 18.63 16.20
CA THR A 44 -15.52 17.57 15.57
C THR A 44 -16.45 18.21 14.55
N SER A 45 -15.99 18.37 13.30
CA SER A 45 -16.93 18.57 12.20
C SER A 45 -17.49 17.20 11.81
N THR A 46 -18.63 16.87 12.39
CA THR A 46 -19.54 15.85 11.85
C THR A 46 -20.04 16.32 10.50
N HIS A 47 -19.38 15.90 9.43
CA HIS A 47 -20.05 15.73 8.14
C HIS A 47 -20.28 14.23 7.97
N SER A 48 -21.47 13.80 8.36
CA SER A 48 -21.99 12.47 8.12
C SER A 48 -22.43 12.40 6.68
N ASP A 49 -21.47 12.15 5.79
CA ASP A 49 -21.69 11.73 4.41
C ASP A 49 -21.54 10.21 4.32
N PRO A 50 -22.19 9.55 3.35
CA PRO A 50 -22.42 8.11 3.38
C PRO A 50 -21.11 7.34 3.35
N ILE A 51 -21.14 6.17 3.99
CA ILE A 51 -20.06 5.19 4.13
C ILE A 51 -19.55 4.75 2.75
N GLU A 52 -18.71 5.56 2.12
CA GLU A 52 -17.74 5.07 1.16
C GLU A 52 -16.55 4.56 1.98
N LYS A 53 -16.33 3.24 1.95
CA LYS A 53 -15.13 2.60 2.52
C LYS A 53 -13.91 3.08 1.75
N GLY A 54 -13.46 4.28 2.06
CA GLY A 54 -12.41 4.97 1.34
C GLY A 54 -11.01 4.47 1.71
N PRO A 55 -9.97 5.04 1.08
CA PRO A 55 -8.57 4.73 1.40
C PRO A 55 -8.20 4.99 2.86
N GLU A 56 -8.90 5.92 3.53
CA GLU A 56 -8.69 6.24 4.96
C GLU A 56 -9.14 5.12 5.89
N ASP A 57 -10.26 4.45 5.58
CA ASP A 57 -10.76 3.31 6.37
C ASP A 57 -9.81 2.12 6.30
N PHE A 58 -9.16 1.93 5.14
CA PHE A 58 -8.13 0.91 4.96
C PHE A 58 -6.91 1.19 5.85
N ILE A 59 -6.40 2.42 5.87
CA ILE A 59 -5.26 2.80 6.73
C ILE A 59 -5.64 2.71 8.21
N ALA A 60 -6.83 3.16 8.58
CA ALA A 60 -7.34 3.05 9.94
C ALA A 60 -7.43 1.58 10.40
N SER A 61 -7.94 0.69 9.55
CA SER A 61 -7.99 -0.76 9.81
C SER A 61 -6.60 -1.35 9.99
N LEU A 62 -5.63 -1.00 9.13
CA LEU A 62 -4.24 -1.47 9.27
C LEU A 62 -3.63 -1.05 10.61
N ARG A 63 -3.83 0.21 11.02
CA ARG A 63 -3.32 0.70 12.31
C ARG A 63 -4.00 0.03 13.50
N ALA A 64 -5.30 -0.25 13.41
CA ALA A 64 -6.04 -0.96 14.44
C ALA A 64 -5.54 -2.41 14.58
N ASP A 65 -5.39 -3.12 13.46
CA ASP A 65 -4.91 -4.50 13.44
C ASP A 65 -3.43 -4.60 13.85
N LEU A 66 -2.61 -3.59 13.56
CA LEU A 66 -1.25 -3.50 14.09
C LEU A 66 -1.25 -3.41 15.62
N LYS A 67 -2.12 -2.59 16.21
CA LYS A 67 -2.26 -2.51 17.66
C LYS A 67 -2.73 -3.84 18.24
N ASN A 68 -3.64 -4.53 17.56
CA ASN A 68 -4.15 -5.82 18.00
C ASN A 68 -3.06 -6.91 17.94
N SER A 69 -2.34 -7.03 16.82
CA SER A 69 -1.26 -8.01 16.66
C SER A 69 -0.14 -7.80 17.68
N MET A 70 0.18 -6.55 18.04
CA MET A 70 1.09 -6.24 19.14
C MET A 70 0.60 -6.71 20.51
N LYS A 71 -0.72 -6.65 20.79
CA LYS A 71 -1.30 -7.12 22.06
C LYS A 71 -1.27 -8.64 22.16
N ILE A 72 -1.67 -9.34 21.10
CA ILE A 72 -1.72 -10.82 21.06
C ILE A 72 -0.35 -11.45 20.75
N LYS A 73 0.68 -10.63 20.50
CA LYS A 73 2.06 -11.04 20.17
C LYS A 73 2.16 -11.88 18.88
N ASP A 74 1.27 -11.63 17.92
CA ASP A 74 1.38 -12.21 16.57
C ASP A 74 2.42 -11.44 15.77
N LEU A 75 3.65 -11.98 15.73
CA LEU A 75 4.78 -11.36 15.06
C LEU A 75 4.58 -11.33 13.54
N THR A 76 4.05 -12.40 12.95
CA THR A 76 3.85 -12.52 11.50
C THR A 76 2.84 -11.47 11.01
N GLN A 77 1.70 -11.34 11.69
CA GLN A 77 0.71 -10.31 11.34
C GLN A 77 1.27 -8.90 11.56
N ARG A 78 1.97 -8.68 12.67
CA ARG A 78 2.59 -7.38 12.98
C ARG A 78 3.56 -6.96 11.89
N ASP A 79 4.45 -7.84 11.47
CA ASP A 79 5.53 -7.51 10.54
C ASP A 79 5.00 -7.35 9.11
N ALA A 80 4.03 -8.16 8.69
CA ALA A 80 3.31 -7.96 7.44
C ALA A 80 2.63 -6.59 7.35
N ILE A 81 1.89 -6.19 8.41
CA ILE A 81 1.19 -4.91 8.46
C ILE A 81 2.17 -3.73 8.50
N LYS A 82 3.24 -3.82 9.30
CA LYS A 82 4.28 -2.78 9.37
C LYS A 82 4.96 -2.57 8.01
N SER A 83 5.31 -3.66 7.33
CA SER A 83 5.90 -3.62 6.00
C SER A 83 4.98 -2.88 5.03
N LEU A 84 3.69 -3.22 5.00
CA LEU A 84 2.72 -2.57 4.11
C LEU A 84 2.52 -1.09 4.45
N LEU A 85 2.41 -0.72 5.73
CA LEU A 85 2.32 0.67 6.14
C LEU A 85 3.55 1.48 5.71
N GLY A 86 4.74 0.90 5.80
CA GLY A 86 5.97 1.51 5.29
C GLY A 86 5.95 1.70 3.78
N ASP A 87 5.49 0.71 3.01
CA ASP A 87 5.35 0.82 1.56
C ASP A 87 4.35 1.94 1.17
N LEU A 88 3.24 2.06 1.89
CA LEU A 88 2.25 3.13 1.68
C LEU A 88 2.87 4.51 1.92
N GLN A 89 3.56 4.71 3.05
CA GLN A 89 4.25 5.96 3.36
C GLN A 89 5.33 6.31 2.32
N ASN A 90 6.12 5.32 1.89
CA ASN A 90 7.15 5.52 0.87
C ASN A 90 6.57 5.89 -0.50
N SER A 91 5.34 5.45 -0.79
CA SER A 91 4.66 5.78 -2.04
C SER A 91 4.15 7.22 -2.07
N GLU A 92 3.83 7.82 -0.92
CA GLU A 92 3.37 9.21 -0.82
C GLU A 92 4.47 10.20 -1.18
N HIS A 93 5.73 9.85 -0.91
CA HIS A 93 6.90 10.67 -1.23
C HIS A 93 7.44 10.44 -2.65
N ASN A 94 6.87 9.50 -3.42
CA ASN A 94 7.30 9.22 -4.78
C ASN A 94 6.63 10.13 -5.82
N LYS A 95 7.37 10.52 -6.85
CA LYS A 95 6.86 11.38 -7.96
C LYS A 95 5.68 10.76 -8.70
N THR A 96 5.59 9.43 -8.70
CA THR A 96 4.46 8.67 -9.25
C THR A 96 3.70 8.00 -8.12
N ARG A 97 2.70 8.69 -7.56
CA ARG A 97 1.86 8.15 -6.48
C ARG A 97 1.14 6.90 -6.96
N GLN A 98 1.41 5.78 -6.30
CA GLN A 98 0.68 4.54 -6.56
C GLN A 98 -0.59 4.51 -5.70
N THR A 99 -1.68 3.96 -6.26
CA THR A 99 -2.92 3.71 -5.51
C THR A 99 -2.69 2.64 -4.44
N HIS A 100 -3.36 2.74 -3.29
CA HIS A 100 -3.23 1.78 -2.17
C HIS A 100 -3.49 0.33 -2.61
N GLU A 101 -4.45 0.09 -3.51
CA GLU A 101 -4.72 -1.23 -4.08
C GLU A 101 -3.52 -1.80 -4.84
N LYS A 102 -2.88 -1.00 -5.69
CA LYS A 102 -1.68 -1.41 -6.45
C LYS A 102 -0.53 -1.75 -5.52
N LEU A 103 -0.34 -0.98 -4.46
CA LEU A 103 0.70 -1.24 -3.45
C LEU A 103 0.45 -2.53 -2.69
N LEU A 104 -0.79 -2.78 -2.28
CA LEU A 104 -1.19 -4.03 -1.64
C LEU A 104 -0.99 -5.24 -2.58
N ASN A 105 -1.41 -5.12 -3.83
CA ASN A 105 -1.18 -6.14 -4.85
C ASN A 105 0.32 -6.38 -5.10
N ALA A 106 1.14 -5.33 -5.15
CA ALA A 106 2.59 -5.44 -5.29
C ALA A 106 3.24 -6.10 -4.05
N ALA A 107 2.77 -5.80 -2.85
CA ALA A 107 3.23 -6.42 -1.61
C ALA A 107 2.90 -7.93 -1.56
N ILE A 108 1.71 -8.32 -2.03
CA ILE A 108 1.32 -9.74 -2.17
C ILE A 108 2.21 -10.45 -3.18
N LYS A 109 2.38 -9.86 -4.37
CA LYS A 109 3.24 -10.42 -5.43
C LYS A 109 4.67 -10.64 -4.95
N ARG A 110 5.28 -9.63 -4.30
CA ARG A 110 6.65 -9.75 -3.76
C ARG A 110 6.81 -10.93 -2.80
N ARG A 111 5.82 -11.18 -1.94
CA ARG A 111 5.84 -12.31 -0.99
C ARG A 111 5.64 -13.66 -1.66
N LEU A 112 4.79 -13.73 -2.70
CA LEU A 112 4.64 -14.96 -3.51
C LEU A 112 5.93 -15.31 -4.24
N GLU A 113 6.59 -14.32 -4.84
CA GLU A 113 7.89 -14.52 -5.48
C GLU A 113 8.96 -14.94 -4.45
N ALA A 114 9.02 -14.29 -3.28
CA ALA A 114 9.93 -14.67 -2.22
C ALA A 114 9.68 -16.11 -1.71
N ALA A 115 8.41 -16.51 -1.59
CA ALA A 115 8.03 -17.88 -1.24
C ALA A 115 8.55 -18.88 -2.28
N LYS A 116 8.38 -18.59 -3.57
CA LYS A 116 8.89 -19.41 -4.66
C LYS A 116 10.41 -19.53 -4.64
N ILE A 117 11.12 -18.41 -4.52
CA ILE A 117 12.60 -18.36 -4.42
C ILE A 117 13.08 -19.20 -3.23
N SER A 118 12.36 -19.20 -2.11
CA SER A 118 12.72 -19.95 -0.91
C SER A 118 12.63 -21.47 -1.12
N LEU A 119 11.67 -21.94 -1.91
CA LEU A 119 11.56 -23.35 -2.29
C LEU A 119 12.62 -23.75 -3.32
N GLU A 120 12.92 -22.85 -4.27
CA GLU A 120 13.90 -23.10 -5.33
C GLU A 120 15.35 -22.96 -4.86
N SER A 121 15.58 -22.35 -3.69
CA SER A 121 16.91 -22.22 -3.09
C SER A 121 17.50 -23.57 -2.67
N ASN A 122 18.84 -23.66 -2.63
CA ASN A 122 19.56 -24.88 -2.25
C ASN A 122 20.47 -24.60 -1.02
N PRO A 123 20.19 -25.18 0.17
CA PRO A 123 19.07 -26.06 0.48
C PRO A 123 17.71 -25.31 0.56
N PRO A 124 16.58 -25.99 0.26
CA PRO A 124 15.25 -25.38 0.32
C PRO A 124 14.91 -24.85 1.72
N ARG A 125 14.40 -23.61 1.78
CA ARG A 125 14.03 -22.93 3.04
C ARG A 125 12.53 -22.98 3.26
N ILE A 126 12.04 -24.15 3.67
CA ILE A 126 10.61 -24.44 3.83
C ILE A 126 9.94 -23.50 4.84
N GLU A 127 10.59 -23.23 5.98
CA GLU A 127 10.06 -22.33 7.01
C GLU A 127 9.82 -20.91 6.47
N LEU A 128 10.76 -20.40 5.68
CA LEU A 128 10.67 -19.06 5.10
C LEU A 128 9.61 -19.00 3.99
N ASN A 129 9.47 -20.07 3.21
CA ASN A 129 8.34 -20.22 2.28
C ASN A 129 7.00 -20.15 3.04
N GLN A 130 6.84 -20.92 4.11
CA GLN A 130 5.61 -20.95 4.89
C GLN A 130 5.29 -19.59 5.52
N GLN A 131 6.30 -18.89 6.06
CA GLN A 131 6.14 -17.53 6.59
C GLN A 131 5.64 -16.57 5.50
N ASN A 132 6.25 -16.56 4.32
CA ASN A 132 5.82 -15.69 3.22
C ASN A 132 4.37 -15.99 2.78
N LEU A 133 3.98 -17.27 2.71
CA LEU A 133 2.61 -17.66 2.39
C LEU A 133 1.61 -17.23 3.47
N GLN A 134 1.97 -17.33 4.76
CA GLN A 134 1.14 -16.80 5.85
C GLN A 134 0.96 -15.28 5.74
N GLU A 135 2.03 -14.54 5.46
CA GLU A 135 1.93 -13.10 5.26
C GLU A 135 1.02 -12.75 4.07
N VAL A 136 1.06 -13.52 2.98
CA VAL A 136 0.15 -13.34 1.84
C VAL A 136 -1.31 -13.49 2.27
N GLU A 137 -1.64 -14.51 3.05
CA GLU A 137 -3.01 -14.72 3.55
C GLU A 137 -3.48 -13.59 4.47
N ILE A 138 -2.57 -13.04 5.28
CA ILE A 138 -2.87 -11.85 6.11
C ILE A 138 -3.17 -10.65 5.22
N LEU A 139 -2.36 -10.39 4.19
CA LEU A 139 -2.54 -9.25 3.30
C LEU A 139 -3.80 -9.35 2.43
N LYS A 140 -4.15 -10.56 1.97
CA LYS A 140 -5.38 -10.81 1.19
C LYS A 140 -6.64 -10.37 1.93
N LYS A 141 -6.69 -10.44 3.26
CA LYS A 141 -7.84 -9.99 4.07
C LYS A 141 -8.19 -8.52 3.82
N TYR A 142 -7.20 -7.70 3.44
CA TYR A 142 -7.42 -6.29 3.15
C TYR A 142 -7.87 -6.01 1.71
N MET A 143 -7.89 -7.00 0.82
CA MET A 143 -8.43 -6.83 -0.54
C MET A 143 -9.91 -6.45 -0.52
N ARG A 144 -10.65 -6.86 0.52
CA ARG A 144 -12.07 -6.51 0.72
C ARG A 144 -12.36 -5.01 0.73
N PHE A 145 -11.39 -4.18 1.08
CA PHE A 145 -11.53 -2.72 1.06
C PHE A 145 -11.59 -2.16 -0.37
N PHE A 146 -11.04 -2.90 -1.34
CA PHE A 146 -10.96 -2.48 -2.74
C PHE A 146 -11.96 -3.22 -3.64
N SER A 147 -12.50 -4.36 -3.18
CA SER A 147 -13.49 -5.13 -3.93
C SER A 147 -14.80 -4.37 -4.23
N SER A 148 -15.19 -3.40 -3.39
CA SER A 148 -16.34 -2.52 -3.69
C SER A 148 -16.00 -1.38 -4.66
N SER A 149 -14.72 -0.98 -4.76
CA SER A 149 -14.29 0.07 -5.70
C SER A 149 -14.40 -0.40 -7.16
N ASN A 150 -14.18 -1.70 -7.40
CA ASN A 150 -14.24 -2.28 -8.74
C ASN A 150 -15.69 -2.43 -9.26
N SER A 151 -16.73 -2.54 -8.40
CA SER A 151 -18.10 -2.61 -8.91
C SER A 151 -18.59 -1.26 -9.45
N ALA A 152 -18.16 -0.15 -8.84
CA ALA A 152 -18.46 1.19 -9.34
C ALA A 152 -17.71 1.50 -10.64
N GLN A 153 -16.42 1.13 -10.74
CA GLN A 153 -15.67 1.27 -11.99
C GLN A 153 -16.21 0.39 -13.12
N ASN A 154 -16.61 -0.87 -12.83
CA ASN A 154 -17.20 -1.74 -13.85
C ASN A 154 -18.55 -1.23 -14.35
N SER A 155 -19.39 -0.68 -13.46
CA SER A 155 -20.66 -0.05 -13.85
C SER A 155 -20.42 1.19 -14.74
N ASN A 156 -19.39 1.98 -14.42
CA ASN A 156 -19.03 3.15 -15.20
C ASN A 156 -18.37 2.77 -16.54
N GLU A 157 -17.57 1.70 -16.58
CA GLU A 157 -16.99 1.17 -17.82
C GLU A 157 -18.08 0.61 -18.73
N GLU A 158 -19.05 -0.14 -18.20
CA GLU A 158 -20.16 -0.67 -18.98
C GLU A 158 -21.07 0.45 -19.52
N ALA A 159 -21.36 1.47 -18.70
CA ALA A 159 -22.09 2.66 -19.13
C ALA A 159 -21.32 3.48 -20.19
N LEU A 160 -19.99 3.61 -20.03
CA LEU A 160 -19.11 4.25 -20.99
C LEU A 160 -19.08 3.47 -22.32
N LEU A 161 -18.95 2.16 -22.28
CA LEU A 161 -18.95 1.31 -23.48
C LEU A 161 -20.29 1.39 -24.22
N LYS A 162 -21.41 1.42 -23.49
CA LYS A 162 -22.74 1.64 -24.09
C LYS A 162 -22.81 3.00 -24.78
N THR A 163 -22.35 4.07 -24.12
CA THR A 163 -22.32 5.42 -24.69
C THR A 163 -21.41 5.54 -25.91
N VAL A 164 -20.25 4.86 -25.89
CA VAL A 164 -19.33 4.76 -27.03
C VAL A 164 -20.02 4.07 -28.21
N ASN A 165 -20.70 2.95 -27.97
CA ASN A 165 -21.43 2.22 -29.01
C ASN A 165 -22.59 3.05 -29.59
N ASP A 166 -23.33 3.77 -28.75
CA ASP A 166 -24.39 4.69 -29.20
C ASP A 166 -23.81 5.82 -30.06
N CYS A 167 -22.66 6.38 -29.69
CA CYS A 167 -21.97 7.39 -30.49
C CYS A 167 -21.46 6.84 -31.83
N ILE A 168 -20.96 5.60 -31.85
CA ILE A 168 -20.56 4.90 -33.09
C ILE A 168 -21.77 4.76 -34.03
N GLN A 169 -22.93 4.35 -33.50
CA GLN A 169 -24.16 4.22 -34.29
C GLN A 169 -24.66 5.58 -34.81
N ARG A 170 -24.69 6.62 -33.97
CA ARG A 170 -25.10 7.98 -34.37
C ARG A 170 -24.20 8.58 -35.44
N LEU A 171 -22.90 8.31 -35.36
CA LEU A 171 -21.90 8.81 -36.31
C LEU A 171 -21.77 7.91 -37.55
N GLY A 172 -22.50 6.80 -37.62
CA GLY A 172 -22.44 5.84 -38.73
C GLY A 172 -21.05 5.21 -38.90
N LEU A 173 -20.28 5.11 -37.82
CA LEU A 173 -18.94 4.55 -37.87
C LEU A 173 -19.02 3.03 -37.89
N SER A 174 -18.42 2.42 -38.91
CA SER A 174 -18.30 0.96 -38.95
C SER A 174 -16.96 0.51 -38.35
N PRO A 175 -16.96 -0.46 -37.42
CA PRO A 175 -15.72 -1.07 -36.92
C PRO A 175 -14.98 -1.87 -38.02
N ASP A 176 -15.64 -2.17 -39.14
CA ASP A 176 -15.06 -2.87 -40.30
C ASP A 176 -14.51 -1.91 -41.38
N ALA A 177 -14.49 -0.61 -41.10
CA ALA A 177 -13.94 0.39 -42.01
C ALA A 177 -12.40 0.28 -42.15
N ASN A 178 -11.88 0.85 -43.24
CA ASN A 178 -10.44 0.88 -43.54
C ASN A 178 -9.65 1.54 -42.37
N PRO A 179 -8.42 1.11 -42.03
CA PRO A 179 -7.70 1.58 -40.85
C PRO A 179 -7.52 3.11 -40.78
N GLN A 180 -7.30 3.75 -41.94
CA GLN A 180 -7.19 5.21 -42.05
C GLN A 180 -8.51 5.94 -41.72
N GLN A 181 -9.65 5.40 -42.13
CA GLN A 181 -10.97 5.95 -41.78
C GLN A 181 -11.25 5.79 -40.29
N ARG A 182 -10.83 4.67 -39.69
CA ARG A 182 -10.92 4.44 -38.25
C ARG A 182 -10.07 5.44 -37.44
N GLN A 183 -8.85 5.73 -37.88
CA GLN A 183 -8.02 6.77 -37.24
C GLN A 183 -8.58 8.18 -37.39
N SER A 184 -9.09 8.55 -38.57
CA SER A 184 -9.69 9.87 -38.81
C SER A 184 -10.98 10.08 -37.99
N SER A 185 -11.77 9.01 -37.80
CA SER A 185 -13.01 9.07 -37.03
C SER A 185 -12.81 8.98 -35.52
N LEU A 186 -11.69 8.46 -35.04
CA LEU A 186 -11.38 8.34 -33.60
C LEU A 186 -11.50 9.68 -32.87
N GLY A 187 -10.94 10.76 -33.41
CA GLY A 187 -11.01 12.08 -32.79
C GLY A 187 -12.45 12.61 -32.69
N LYS A 188 -13.28 12.33 -33.70
CA LYS A 188 -14.71 12.68 -33.70
C LYS A 188 -15.49 11.86 -32.68
N LEU A 189 -15.20 10.56 -32.58
CA LEU A 189 -15.80 9.67 -31.60
C LEU A 189 -15.45 10.08 -30.18
N ILE A 190 -14.17 10.33 -29.88
CA ILE A 190 -13.73 10.79 -28.54
C ILE A 190 -14.44 12.09 -28.15
N LYS A 191 -14.54 13.05 -29.09
CA LYS A 191 -15.25 14.30 -28.83
C LYS A 191 -16.74 14.06 -28.54
N SER A 192 -17.42 13.28 -29.37
CA SER A 192 -18.85 12.96 -29.18
C SER A 192 -19.10 12.21 -27.86
N VAL A 193 -18.22 11.27 -27.49
CA VAL A 193 -18.36 10.54 -26.23
C VAL A 193 -18.12 11.49 -25.05
N LYS A 194 -17.12 12.36 -25.12
CA LYS A 194 -16.88 13.38 -24.10
C LYS A 194 -18.07 14.34 -23.92
N ASP A 195 -18.76 14.69 -25.00
CA ASP A 195 -19.93 15.57 -24.93
C ASP A 195 -21.19 14.87 -24.36
N ASN A 196 -21.21 13.53 -24.31
CA ASN A 196 -22.34 12.72 -23.82
C ASN A 196 -22.06 12.00 -22.49
N VAL A 197 -20.87 12.16 -21.92
CA VAL A 197 -20.42 11.48 -20.70
C VAL A 197 -20.17 12.53 -19.62
N ASP A 198 -20.48 12.18 -18.37
CA ASP A 198 -20.24 13.07 -17.23
C ASP A 198 -18.76 13.46 -17.13
N ASN A 199 -18.50 14.71 -16.74
CA ASN A 199 -17.14 15.26 -16.56
C ASN A 199 -16.30 14.53 -15.51
N THR A 200 -16.87 13.54 -14.83
CA THR A 200 -16.21 12.68 -13.84
C THR A 200 -15.37 11.57 -14.49
N ILE A 201 -15.56 11.27 -15.78
CA ILE A 201 -14.82 10.22 -16.48
C ILE A 201 -13.53 10.79 -17.08
N ASP A 202 -12.40 10.13 -16.79
CA ASP A 202 -11.10 10.52 -17.30
C ASP A 202 -11.04 10.42 -18.83
N GLY A 203 -10.52 11.47 -19.47
CA GLY A 203 -10.36 11.50 -20.93
C GLY A 203 -9.47 10.39 -21.48
N LYS A 204 -8.58 9.84 -20.63
CA LYS A 204 -7.76 8.68 -20.96
C LYS A 204 -8.59 7.41 -21.13
N ASP A 205 -9.59 7.21 -20.28
CA ASP A 205 -10.46 6.03 -20.31
C ASP A 205 -11.42 6.11 -21.50
N ILE A 206 -11.95 7.30 -21.79
CA ILE A 206 -12.73 7.58 -23.01
C ILE A 206 -11.91 7.23 -24.27
N ALA A 207 -10.67 7.71 -24.35
CA ALA A 207 -9.80 7.46 -25.50
C ALA A 207 -9.40 5.98 -25.65
N ASN A 208 -9.25 5.25 -24.55
CA ASN A 208 -8.97 3.82 -24.56
C ASN A 208 -10.21 3.01 -24.96
N ALA A 209 -11.39 3.35 -24.43
CA ALA A 209 -12.66 2.71 -24.78
C ALA A 209 -13.00 2.91 -26.28
N ALA A 210 -12.82 4.13 -26.80
CA ALA A 210 -13.03 4.43 -28.22
C ALA A 210 -12.07 3.64 -29.15
N ARG A 211 -10.79 3.51 -28.76
CA ARG A 211 -9.80 2.70 -29.48
C ARG A 211 -10.15 1.22 -29.48
N LYS A 212 -10.57 0.70 -28.33
CA LYS A 212 -11.03 -0.69 -28.14
C LYS A 212 -12.25 -0.98 -29.02
N ALA A 213 -13.22 -0.07 -29.05
CA ALA A 213 -14.44 -0.21 -29.86
C ALA A 213 -14.16 -0.17 -31.38
N LEU A 214 -13.24 0.68 -31.83
CA LEU A 214 -12.83 0.76 -33.24
C LEU A 214 -11.74 -0.25 -33.63
N ARG A 215 -11.31 -1.15 -32.72
CA ARG A 215 -10.21 -2.12 -32.95
C ARG A 215 -8.92 -1.46 -33.46
N ILE A 216 -8.60 -0.27 -32.95
CA ILE A 216 -7.36 0.45 -33.24
C ILE A 216 -6.43 0.17 -32.06
N CYS A 217 -5.48 -0.76 -32.26
CA CYS A 217 -4.40 -1.02 -31.30
C CYS A 217 -3.43 0.16 -31.27
#